data_AF-A0A7X6T257-F1
#
_entry.id   AF-A0A7X6T257-F1
#
_cell.length_a   1.000
_cell.length_b   1.000
_cell.length_c   1.000
_cell.angle_alpha   90.00
_cell.angle_beta   90.00
_cell.angle_gamma   90.00
#
_symmetry.space_group_name_H-M   'P 1'
#
loop_
_entity.id
_entity.type
_entity.pdbx_description
1 polymer ?
#
loop_
_entity_poly.entity_id
_entity_poly.type
_entity_poly.pdbx_seq_one_letter_code
_entity_poly.pdbx_strand_id
1 'polypeptide(L)' 'SMTVYPAAGLIQYKKRGARLALINLDATSYDGAADLVAHEAIGTIFSRLEIS' A
#
# COMPACT_ATOMS: atom_id res chain seq x y z
N SER A 1 3.14 4.03 17.90
CA SER A 1 3.75 2.71 18.16
C SER A 1 3.58 1.85 16.92
N MET A 2 4.55 0.99 16.63
CA MET A 2 4.59 0.04 15.49
C MET A 2 3.47 -1.02 15.55
N THR A 3 2.21 -0.59 15.59
CA THR A 3 1.04 -1.45 15.83
C THR A 3 0.30 -1.82 14.55
N VAL A 4 1.00 -1.91 13.42
CA VAL A 4 0.42 -2.52 12.22
C VAL A 4 1.48 -3.39 11.57
N TYR A 5 1.45 -4.69 11.87
CA TYR A 5 2.26 -5.70 11.20
C TYR A 5 1.39 -6.93 10.89
N PRO A 6 1.14 -7.26 9.61
CA PRO A 6 1.04 -6.34 8.49
C PRO A 6 -0.27 -6.50 7.70
N ALA A 7 -0.73 -5.43 7.06
CA ALA A 7 -1.60 -5.51 5.89
C ALA A 7 -0.95 -6.31 4.73
N ALA A 8 0.33 -6.69 4.84
CA ALA A 8 1.03 -7.51 3.84
C ALA A 8 0.40 -8.89 3.61
N GLY A 9 -0.37 -9.42 4.56
CA GLY A 9 -1.20 -10.62 4.33
C GLY A 9 -2.36 -10.37 3.34
N LEU A 10 -2.90 -9.15 3.27
CA LEU A 10 -4.02 -8.80 2.38
C LEU A 10 -3.62 -8.85 0.89
N ILE A 11 -2.34 -8.66 0.58
CA ILE A 11 -1.82 -8.79 -0.78
C ILE A 11 -2.08 -10.20 -1.34
N GLN A 12 -2.04 -11.23 -0.49
CA GLN A 12 -2.33 -12.62 -0.89
C GLN A 12 -3.81 -12.84 -1.24
N TYR A 13 -4.71 -11.93 -0.82
CA TYR A 13 -6.14 -11.97 -1.15
C TYR A 13 -6.49 -11.12 -2.38
N LYS A 14 -5.49 -10.59 -3.09
CA LYS A 14 -5.69 -9.89 -4.36
C LYS A 14 -6.45 -10.80 -5.33
N LYS A 15 -7.71 -10.45 -5.61
CA LYS A 15 -8.51 -11.14 -6.64
C LYS A 15 -7.82 -10.99 -8.00
N ARG A 16 -7.89 -12.04 -8.81
CA ARG A 16 -7.39 -11.99 -10.20
C ARG A 16 -8.01 -10.80 -10.93
N GLY A 17 -7.17 -9.94 -11.49
CA GLY A 17 -7.58 -8.73 -12.21
C GLY A 17 -7.82 -7.48 -11.35
N ALA A 18 -7.71 -7.57 -10.01
CA ALA A 18 -7.71 -6.38 -9.16
C ALA A 18 -6.42 -5.57 -9.33
N ARG A 19 -6.50 -4.24 -9.19
CA ARG A 19 -5.33 -3.38 -9.01
C ARG A 19 -5.01 -3.27 -7.52
N LEU A 20 -3.73 -3.29 -7.19
CA LEU A 20 -3.22 -3.23 -5.83
C LEU A 20 -2.28 -2.03 -5.68
N ALA A 21 -2.58 -1.14 -4.73
CA ALA A 21 -1.67 -0.08 -4.29
C ALA A 21 -1.09 -0.44 -2.92
N LEU A 22 0.23 -0.39 -2.78
CA LEU A 22 0.96 -0.63 -1.55
C LEU A 22 1.50 0.71 -1.01
N ILE A 23 1.02 1.11 0.15
CA ILE A 23 1.49 2.31 0.86
C ILE A 23 2.18 1.82 2.13
N ASN A 24 3.49 2.01 2.22
CA ASN A 24 4.27 1.65 3.41
C ASN A 24 5.52 2.52 3.50
N LEU A 25 5.88 3.01 4.69
CA LEU A 25 7.02 3.93 4.85
C LEU A 25 8.35 3.34 4.35
N ASP A 26 8.58 2.06 4.63
CA ASP A 26 9.79 1.35 4.22
C ASP A 26 9.51 0.40 3.04
N ALA A 27 10.56 0.09 2.28
CA ALA A 27 10.52 -0.91 1.23
C ALA A 27 10.15 -2.30 1.78
N THR A 28 9.43 -3.07 0.97
CA THR A 28 9.02 -4.43 1.36
C THR A 28 9.28 -5.43 0.23
N SER A 29 9.35 -6.71 0.58
CA SER A 29 9.43 -7.79 -0.42
C SER A 29 8.19 -7.87 -1.34
N TYR A 30 7.12 -7.14 -1.03
CA TYR A 30 5.88 -7.15 -1.80
C TYR A 30 5.76 -5.99 -2.80
N ASP A 31 6.74 -5.10 -2.85
CA ASP A 31 6.70 -3.94 -3.75
C ASP A 31 6.56 -4.37 -5.22
N GLY A 32 7.20 -5.48 -5.60
CA GLY A 32 7.06 -6.06 -6.94
C GLY A 32 5.73 -6.75 -7.23
N ALA A 33 4.88 -6.97 -6.22
CA ALA A 33 3.55 -7.58 -6.39
C ALA A 33 2.42 -6.54 -6.54
N ALA A 34 2.71 -5.27 -6.25
CA ALA A 34 1.76 -4.17 -6.34
C ALA A 34 1.81 -3.50 -7.71
N ASP A 35 0.68 -2.95 -8.13
CA ASP A 35 0.55 -2.16 -9.36
C ASP A 35 0.98 -0.69 -9.13
N LEU A 36 0.97 -0.25 -7.87
CA LEU A 36 1.45 1.05 -7.42
C LEU A 36 2.12 0.89 -6.04
N VAL A 37 3.28 1.53 -5.83
CA VAL A 37 3.99 1.54 -4.55
C VAL A 37 4.28 2.98 -4.13
N ALA A 38 4.02 3.31 -2.86
CA ALA A 38 4.34 4.61 -2.29
C ALA A 38 5.00 4.47 -0.92
N HIS A 39 6.21 5.02 -0.80
CA HIS A 39 6.98 5.06 0.44
C HIS A 39 6.82 6.36 1.19
N GLU A 40 5.59 6.60 1.66
CA GLU A 40 5.24 7.83 2.38
C GLU A 40 4.13 7.54 3.42
N ALA A 41 3.99 8.44 4.39
CA ALA A 41 2.92 8.34 5.37
C ALA A 41 1.55 8.44 4.69
N ILE A 42 0.64 7.52 5.05
CA ILE A 42 -0.70 7.44 4.47
C ILE A 42 -1.44 8.78 4.54
N GLY A 43 -1.36 9.49 5.67
CA GLY A 43 -1.99 10.81 5.84
C GLY A 43 -1.47 11.86 4.87
N THR A 44 -0.17 11.84 4.53
CA THR A 44 0.41 12.76 3.55
C THR A 44 -0.10 12.46 2.14
N ILE A 45 -0.19 11.19 1.75
CA ILE A 45 -0.75 10.80 0.45
C ILE A 45 -2.21 11.25 0.34
N PHE A 46 -3.03 10.95 1.35
CA PHE A 46 -4.45 11.35 1.32
C PHE A 46 -4.66 12.86 1.38
N SER A 47 -3.75 13.62 1.98
CA SER A 47 -3.82 15.09 1.96
C SER A 47 -3.64 15.69 0.56
N ARG A 48 -3.03 14.94 -0.38
CA ARG A 48 -2.79 15.37 -1.77
C ARG A 48 -3.82 14.81 -2.76
N LEU A 49 -4.73 13.95 -2.32
CA LEU A 49 -5.75 13.35 -3.18
C LEU A 49 -6.93 14.31 -3.33
N GLU A 50 -7.11 14.84 -4.55
CA GLU A 50 -8.35 15.50 -4.93
C GLU A 50 -9.28 14.48 -5.59
N ILE A 51 -10.48 14.32 -5.03
CA ILE A 51 -11.54 13.49 -5.62
C ILE A 51 -12.42 14.43 -6.43
N SER A 52 -12.30 14.36 -7.75
CA SER A 52 -13.13 15.08 -8.73
C SER A 52 -14.36 14.30 -9.15
#